data_AF-A0A1I2GIM8-F1
#
_entry.id   AF-A0A1I2GIM8-F1
#
_cell.length_a   1.000
_cell.length_b   1.000
_cell.length_c   1.000
_cell.angle_alpha   90.00
_cell.angle_beta   90.00
_cell.angle_gamma   90.00
#
_symmetry.space_group_name_H-M   'P 1'
#
loop_
_entity.id
_entity.type
_entity.pdbx_description
1 polymer ?
#
loop_
_entity_poly.entity_id
_entity_poly.type
_entity_poly.pdbx_seq_one_letter_code
_entity_poly.pdbx_strand_id
1 'polypeptide(L)'
;MGETSLNGSKRLIEKTIHYMQTHFHDKIDMVTLSSMAGLTTSSYSRLFKQTMKEPPIKYLTRLRIERAKRLLYHNAGPVKEVSAAVGYGDEFYFSRIFHRMVGIPPSRYGKQKDVSKEEGSVMNEELFK
;
A
#
# COMPACT_ATOMS: atom_id res chain seq x y z
N MET A 1 -34.92 17.80 -2.49
CA MET A 1 -34.95 16.36 -2.13
C MET A 1 -33.94 15.64 -3.03
N GLY A 2 -32.72 15.37 -2.54
CA GLY A 2 -31.66 14.75 -3.37
C GLY A 2 -30.48 14.11 -2.62
N GLU A 3 -30.41 14.25 -1.29
CA GLU A 3 -29.24 13.82 -0.52
C GLU A 3 -29.29 12.34 -0.07
N THR A 4 -30.48 11.72 -0.05
CA THR A 4 -30.66 10.37 0.52
C THR A 4 -30.09 9.24 -0.36
N SER A 5 -30.01 9.43 -1.68
CA SER A 5 -29.53 8.40 -2.64
C SER A 5 -27.99 8.31 -2.73
N LEU A 6 -27.31 9.45 -2.58
CA LEU A 6 -25.84 9.52 -2.61
C LEU A 6 -25.21 8.91 -1.35
N ASN A 7 -25.86 9.05 -0.20
CA ASN A 7 -25.34 8.57 1.08
C ASN A 7 -25.30 7.03 1.16
N GLY A 8 -26.31 6.35 0.58
CA GLY A 8 -26.32 4.89 0.47
C GLY A 8 -25.22 4.36 -0.44
N SER A 9 -25.03 5.01 -1.61
CA SER A 9 -23.99 4.64 -2.57
C SER A 9 -22.57 4.80 -2.00
N LYS A 10 -22.34 5.85 -1.20
CA LYS A 10 -21.06 6.06 -0.51
C LYS A 10 -20.78 4.96 0.52
N ARG A 11 -21.77 4.55 1.32
CA ARG A 11 -21.64 3.46 2.29
C ARG A 11 -21.27 2.12 1.64
N LEU A 12 -21.77 1.85 0.43
CA LEU A 12 -21.40 0.66 -0.34
C LEU A 12 -19.91 0.64 -0.69
N ILE A 13 -19.35 1.79 -1.08
CA ILE A 13 -17.91 1.94 -1.33
C ILE A 13 -17.10 1.84 -0.04
N GLU A 14 -17.56 2.42 1.07
CA GLU A 14 -16.88 2.32 2.37
C GLU A 14 -16.73 0.85 2.82
N LYS A 15 -17.74 0.01 2.58
CA LYS A 15 -17.67 -1.43 2.85
C LYS A 15 -16.57 -2.12 2.04
N THR A 16 -16.42 -1.79 0.76
CA THR A 16 -15.38 -2.41 -0.08
C THR A 16 -13.99 -1.89 0.29
N ILE A 17 -13.85 -0.62 0.68
CA ILE A 17 -12.61 -0.06 1.20
C ILE A 17 -12.17 -0.79 2.45
N HIS A 18 -13.09 -0.99 3.40
CA HIS A 18 -12.80 -1.72 4.63
C HIS A 18 -12.30 -3.14 4.32
N TYR A 19 -12.98 -3.84 3.41
CA TYR A 19 -12.54 -5.15 2.96
C TYR A 19 -11.13 -5.12 2.33
N MET A 20 -10.83 -4.14 1.49
CA MET A 20 -9.50 -3.98 0.92
C MET A 20 -8.44 -3.72 2.00
N GLN A 21 -8.78 -2.96 3.05
CA GLN A 21 -7.88 -2.67 4.17
C GLN A 21 -7.55 -3.88 5.03
N THR A 22 -8.49 -4.81 5.20
CA THR A 22 -8.28 -6.02 6.00
C THR A 22 -7.68 -7.16 5.18
N HIS A 23 -8.01 -7.26 3.89
CA HIS A 23 -7.63 -8.35 2.99
C HIS A 23 -6.64 -7.96 1.90
N PHE A 24 -5.90 -6.85 2.02
CA PHE A 24 -4.97 -6.42 0.97
C PHE A 24 -3.93 -7.46 0.58
N HIS A 25 -3.57 -8.36 1.50
CA HIS A 25 -2.61 -9.44 1.28
C HIS A 25 -3.19 -10.60 0.45
N ASP A 26 -4.51 -10.69 0.34
CA ASP A 26 -5.20 -11.71 -0.44
C ASP A 26 -5.33 -11.31 -1.92
N LYS A 27 -5.69 -12.28 -2.76
CA LYS A 27 -6.12 -12.00 -4.13
C LYS A 27 -7.50 -11.33 -4.09
N ILE A 28 -7.54 -10.04 -4.41
CA ILE A 28 -8.79 -9.27 -4.53
C ILE A 28 -9.12 -9.08 -6.01
N ASP A 29 -10.30 -9.54 -6.43
CA ASP A 29 -10.85 -9.34 -7.77
C ASP A 29 -11.83 -8.16 -7.78
N MET A 30 -11.85 -7.41 -8.89
CA MET A 30 -12.84 -6.38 -9.16
C MET A 30 -14.27 -6.90 -9.14
N VAL A 31 -14.50 -8.14 -9.60
CA VAL A 31 -15.83 -8.77 -9.57
C VAL A 31 -16.31 -8.96 -8.14
N THR A 32 -15.42 -9.37 -7.22
CA THR A 32 -15.75 -9.52 -5.79
C THR A 32 -16.16 -8.16 -5.20
N LEU A 33 -15.35 -7.12 -5.42
CA LEU A 33 -15.62 -5.79 -4.88
C LEU A 33 -16.93 -5.19 -5.43
N SER A 34 -17.18 -5.33 -6.73
CA SER A 34 -18.41 -4.81 -7.34
C SER A 34 -19.64 -5.56 -6.84
N SER A 35 -19.53 -6.89 -6.69
CA SER A 35 -20.61 -7.72 -6.13
C SER A 35 -20.91 -7.36 -4.68
N MET A 36 -19.89 -7.10 -3.85
CA MET A 36 -20.08 -6.62 -2.47
C MET A 36 -20.83 -5.29 -2.39
N ALA A 37 -20.65 -4.43 -3.39
CA ALA A 37 -21.35 -3.16 -3.52
C ALA A 37 -22.70 -3.28 -4.25
N GLY A 38 -23.08 -4.46 -4.75
CA GLY A 38 -24.30 -4.65 -5.55
C GLY A 38 -24.26 -3.92 -6.91
N LEU A 39 -23.07 -3.73 -7.48
CA LEU A 39 -22.84 -2.97 -8.72
C LEU A 39 -22.17 -3.83 -9.79
N THR A 40 -22.33 -3.41 -11.04
CA THR A 40 -21.44 -3.85 -12.12
C THR A 40 -20.02 -3.34 -11.89
N THR A 41 -19.02 -4.01 -12.47
CA THR A 41 -17.61 -3.63 -12.34
C THR A 41 -17.33 -2.21 -12.84
N SER A 42 -17.98 -1.79 -13.92
CA SER A 42 -17.87 -0.45 -14.50
C SER A 42 -18.47 0.63 -13.59
N SER A 43 -19.69 0.43 -13.11
CA SER A 43 -20.37 1.34 -12.17
C SER A 43 -19.60 1.45 -10.85
N TYR A 44 -19.13 0.33 -10.33
CA TYR A 44 -18.27 0.29 -9.14
C TYR A 44 -16.99 1.10 -9.33
N SER A 45 -16.26 0.87 -10.43
CA SER A 45 -15.01 1.59 -10.71
C SER A 45 -15.23 3.11 -10.79
N ARG A 46 -16.31 3.55 -11.45
CA ARG A 46 -16.68 4.96 -11.56
C ARG A 46 -17.01 5.56 -10.19
N LEU A 47 -17.89 4.91 -9.42
CA LEU A 47 -18.33 5.39 -8.12
C LEU A 47 -17.18 5.40 -7.10
N PHE A 48 -16.36 4.35 -7.08
CA PHE A 48 -15.18 4.29 -6.23
C PHE A 48 -14.21 5.42 -6.57
N LYS A 49 -13.91 5.65 -7.85
CA LYS A 49 -13.03 6.76 -8.28
C LYS A 49 -13.61 8.12 -7.90
N GLN A 50 -14.92 8.32 -8.00
CA GLN A 50 -15.55 9.57 -7.57
C GLN A 50 -15.41 9.81 -6.07
N THR A 51 -15.51 8.74 -5.27
CA THR A 51 -15.44 8.74 -3.81
C THR A 51 -14.00 8.91 -3.32
N MET A 52 -13.07 8.09 -3.83
CA MET A 52 -11.67 8.01 -3.38
C MET A 52 -10.70 8.87 -4.19
N LYS A 53 -11.18 9.52 -5.26
CA LYS A 53 -10.37 10.25 -6.24
C LYS A 53 -9.31 9.41 -6.96
N GLU A 54 -9.33 8.09 -6.77
CA GLU A 54 -8.46 7.14 -7.45
C GLU A 54 -9.20 5.83 -7.78
N PRO A 55 -8.81 5.11 -8.86
CA PRO A 55 -9.41 3.81 -9.19
C PRO A 55 -9.13 2.73 -8.12
N PRO A 56 -10.00 1.71 -7.96
CA PRO A 56 -9.84 0.65 -6.97
C PRO A 56 -8.48 -0.06 -7.01
N ILE A 57 -8.00 -0.45 -8.18
CA ILE A 57 -6.71 -1.15 -8.31
C ILE A 57 -5.53 -0.25 -7.90
N LYS A 58 -5.63 1.06 -8.17
CA LYS A 58 -4.62 2.03 -7.74
C LYS A 58 -4.63 2.19 -6.21
N TYR A 59 -5.82 2.25 -5.61
CA TYR A 59 -5.98 2.25 -4.15
C TYR A 59 -5.36 1.00 -3.51
N LEU A 60 -5.69 -0.19 -4.03
CA LEU A 60 -5.13 -1.46 -3.52
C LEU A 60 -3.61 -1.48 -3.62
N THR A 61 -3.07 -1.08 -4.77
CA THR A 61 -1.63 -0.99 -4.99
C THR A 61 -0.98 -0.06 -3.97
N ARG A 62 -1.55 1.14 -3.77
CA ARG A 62 -1.04 2.10 -2.78
C ARG A 62 -1.07 1.53 -1.36
N LEU A 63 -2.16 0.88 -0.98
CA LEU A 63 -2.28 0.24 0.33
C LEU A 63 -1.20 -0.81 0.57
N ARG A 64 -0.96 -1.68 -0.42
CA ARG A 64 0.09 -2.71 -0.38
C ARG A 64 1.48 -2.11 -0.28
N ILE A 65 1.78 -1.08 -1.07
CA ILE A 65 3.08 -0.39 -1.04
C ILE A 65 3.31 0.31 0.31
N GLU A 66 2.30 0.97 0.88
CA GLU A 66 2.43 1.56 2.22
C GLU A 66 2.68 0.51 3.30
N ARG A 67 2.05 -0.68 3.20
CA ARG A 67 2.36 -1.77 4.12
C ARG A 67 3.78 -2.31 3.91
N ALA A 68 4.21 -2.46 2.66
CA ALA A 68 5.55 -2.93 2.32
C ALA A 68 6.64 -1.99 2.83
N LYS A 69 6.46 -0.67 2.68
CA LYS A 69 7.37 0.34 3.25
C LYS A 69 7.55 0.13 4.76
N ARG A 70 6.47 -0.05 5.51
CA ARG A 70 6.54 -0.34 6.95
C ARG A 70 7.29 -1.64 7.24
N LEU A 71 7.00 -2.71 6.50
CA LEU A 71 7.67 -4.00 6.70
C LEU A 71 9.17 -3.90 6.43
N LEU A 72 9.57 -3.35 5.28
CA LEU A 72 10.97 -3.16 4.90
C LEU A 72 11.71 -2.23 5.86
N TYR A 73 11.03 -1.19 6.35
CA TYR A 73 11.61 -0.28 7.32
C TYR A 73 11.83 -0.97 8.67
N HIS A 74 10.85 -1.71 9.19
CA HIS A 74 10.96 -2.31 10.52
C HIS A 74 11.81 -3.59 10.54
N ASN A 75 11.67 -4.45 9.53
CA ASN A 75 12.38 -5.71 9.38
C ASN A 75 13.09 -5.75 8.03
N ALA A 76 14.41 -5.92 8.04
CA ALA A 76 15.21 -6.16 6.83
C ALA A 76 15.02 -7.61 6.31
N GLY A 77 13.78 -8.10 6.31
CA GLY A 77 13.45 -9.42 5.78
C GLY A 77 13.63 -9.47 4.25
N PRO A 78 13.80 -10.66 3.66
CA PRO A 78 13.92 -10.83 2.22
C PRO A 78 12.78 -10.14 1.47
N VAL A 79 13.09 -9.47 0.36
CA VAL A 79 12.09 -8.77 -0.48
C VAL A 79 10.97 -9.72 -0.92
N LYS A 80 11.31 -10.99 -1.21
CA LYS A 80 10.37 -12.09 -1.48
C LYS A 80 9.31 -12.30 -0.39
N GLU A 81 9.71 -12.25 0.88
CA GLU A 81 8.79 -12.44 2.00
C GLU A 81 7.86 -11.24 2.15
N VAL A 82 8.41 -10.03 1.99
CA VAL A 82 7.60 -8.80 2.00
C VAL A 82 6.62 -8.78 0.85
N SER A 83 7.03 -9.18 -0.36
CA SER A 83 6.13 -9.20 -1.52
C SER A 83 4.95 -10.14 -1.29
N ALA A 84 5.21 -11.35 -0.77
CA ALA A 84 4.17 -12.31 -0.42
C ALA A 84 3.25 -11.77 0.68
N ALA A 85 3.81 -11.20 1.75
CA ALA A 85 3.06 -10.66 2.89
C ALA A 85 2.13 -9.48 2.53
N VAL A 86 2.39 -8.78 1.42
CA VAL A 86 1.54 -7.69 0.93
C VAL A 86 0.73 -8.05 -0.31
N GLY A 87 0.65 -9.34 -0.65
CA GLY A 87 -0.26 -9.86 -1.68
C GLY A 87 0.28 -9.82 -3.11
N TYR A 88 1.60 -9.85 -3.30
CA TYR A 88 2.24 -10.10 -4.58
C TYR A 88 2.93 -11.47 -4.59
N GLY A 89 2.48 -12.35 -5.48
CA GLY A 89 3.11 -13.66 -5.70
C GLY A 89 4.41 -13.60 -6.53
N ASP A 90 4.64 -12.50 -7.25
CA ASP A 90 5.84 -12.26 -8.05
C ASP A 90 6.64 -11.09 -7.45
N GLU A 91 7.82 -11.41 -6.92
CA GLU A 91 8.77 -10.48 -6.32
C GLU A 91 9.33 -9.46 -7.31
N PHE A 92 9.58 -9.85 -8.56
CA PHE A 92 10.10 -8.97 -9.60
C PHE A 92 9.03 -7.98 -10.06
N TYR A 93 7.79 -8.44 -10.18
CA TYR A 93 6.65 -7.56 -10.43
C TYR A 93 6.46 -6.57 -9.28
N PHE A 94 6.45 -7.05 -8.03
CA PHE A 94 6.38 -6.21 -6.84
C PHE A 94 7.49 -5.15 -6.85
N SER A 95 8.74 -5.54 -7.08
CA SER A 95 9.89 -4.63 -7.07
C SER A 95 9.76 -3.51 -8.11
N ARG A 96 9.25 -3.82 -9.31
CA ARG A 96 8.98 -2.80 -10.35
C ARG A 96 7.90 -1.82 -9.93
N ILE A 97 6.81 -2.31 -9.33
CA ILE A 97 5.71 -1.46 -8.84
C ILE A 97 6.17 -0.60 -7.67
N PHE A 98 6.88 -1.19 -6.70
CA PHE A 98 7.45 -0.49 -5.56
C PHE A 98 8.39 0.63 -6.01
N HIS A 99 9.37 0.33 -6.88
CA HIS A 99 10.30 1.32 -7.38
C HIS A 99 9.58 2.46 -8.13
N ARG A 100 8.59 2.15 -8.97
CA ARG A 100 7.79 3.17 -9.67
C ARG A 100 7.07 4.11 -8.70
N MET A 101 6.58 3.60 -7.57
CA MET A 101 5.82 4.38 -6.60
C MET A 101 6.68 5.11 -5.57
N VAL A 102 7.82 4.53 -5.19
CA VAL A 102 8.66 5.00 -4.08
C VAL A 102 9.93 5.71 -4.57
N GLY A 103 10.36 5.47 -5.81
CA GLY A 103 11.56 6.05 -6.42
C GLY A 103 12.83 5.25 -6.20
N ILE A 104 12.84 4.25 -5.31
CA ILE A 104 13.97 3.35 -5.07
C ILE A 104 13.53 1.88 -4.95
N PRO A 105 14.40 0.90 -5.28
CA PRO A 105 14.07 -0.52 -5.14
C PRO A 105 13.81 -0.93 -3.68
N PRO A 106 12.95 -1.92 -3.42
CA PRO A 106 12.65 -2.38 -2.06
C PRO A 106 13.89 -2.90 -1.30
N SER A 107 14.83 -3.53 -2.01
CA SER A 107 16.10 -4.02 -1.44
C SER A 107 17.01 -2.90 -0.93
N ARG A 108 16.94 -1.70 -1.54
CA ARG A 108 17.64 -0.51 -1.05
C ARG A 108 16.87 0.19 0.05
N TYR A 109 15.54 0.23 -0.05
CA TYR A 109 14.67 0.87 0.94
C TYR A 109 14.87 0.29 2.35
N GLY A 110 14.93 -1.04 2.49
CA GLY A 110 15.11 -1.69 3.81
C GLY A 110 16.51 -1.52 4.42
N LYS A 111 17.54 -1.27 3.61
CA LYS A 111 18.94 -1.12 4.06
C LYS A 111 19.28 0.28 4.58
N GLN A 112 18.39 1.26 4.46
CA GLN A 112 18.64 2.62 4.96
C GLN A 112 18.80 2.71 6.49
N LYS A 113 18.56 1.63 7.23
CA LYS A 113 18.84 1.58 8.67
C LYS A 113 20.32 1.46 9.04
N ASP A 114 21.18 0.99 8.14
CA ASP A 114 22.60 0.76 8.48
C ASP A 114 23.43 2.05 8.50
N VAL A 115 23.03 3.11 7.78
CA VAL A 115 23.86 4.32 7.66
C VAL A 115 23.69 5.29 8.86
N SER A 116 22.62 5.16 9.65
CA SER A 116 22.31 6.11 10.73
C SER A 116 22.73 5.65 12.13
N LYS A 117 23.47 4.52 12.26
CA LYS A 117 23.95 3.99 13.54
C LYS A 117 25.46 4.11 13.77
N GLU A 118 26.26 4.59 12.82
CA GLU A 118 27.72 4.68 12.95
C GLU A 118 28.30 6.06 13.28
N GLU A 119 27.53 7.16 13.27
CA GLU A 119 28.07 8.51 13.62
C GLU A 119 27.99 8.85 15.13
N GLY A 120 27.81 7.84 16.00
CA GLY A 120 27.60 8.05 17.44
C GLY A 120 28.71 7.52 18.36
N SER A 121 29.82 7.00 17.81
CA SER A 121 30.91 6.53 18.65
C SER A 121 32.25 6.84 17.99
N VAL A 122 33.09 7.53 18.76
CA VAL A 122 34.46 7.92 18.45
C VAL A 122 34.56 9.17 17.56
N MET A 123 34.73 10.34 18.21
CA MET A 123 35.82 11.29 17.92
C MET A 123 35.87 12.43 18.96
N ASN A 124 36.84 12.29 19.86
CA ASN A 124 37.66 13.28 20.57
C ASN A 124 37.03 14.31 21.52
N GLU A 125 37.11 13.95 22.81
CA GLU A 125 37.66 14.81 23.88
C GLU A 125 38.90 15.60 23.39
N GLU A 126 39.05 16.82 23.91
CA GLU A 126 40.14 17.78 23.62
C GLU A 126 40.05 18.57 22.31
N LEU A 127 39.13 19.53 22.25
CA LEU A 127 39.34 20.72 21.43
C LEU A 127 38.67 21.99 21.97
N PHE A 128 38.65 22.16 23.29
CA PHE A 128 38.49 23.48 23.91
C PHE A 128 39.35 23.56 25.18
N LYS A 129 40.57 24.06 25.01
CA LYS A 129 41.19 24.90 26.03
C LYS A 129 40.36 26.18 26.19
#